data_AF-A0A9W4L0W1-F1
#
_entry.id   AF-A0A9W4L0W1-F1
#
_cell.length_a   1.000
_cell.length_b   1.000
_cell.length_c   1.000
_cell.angle_alpha   90.00
_cell.angle_beta   90.00
_cell.angle_gamma   90.00
#
_symmetry.space_group_name_H-M   'P 1'
#
loop_
_entity.id
_entity.type
_entity.pdbx_description
1 polymer ?
#
loop_
_entity_poly.entity_id
_entity_poly.type
_entity_poly.pdbx_seq_one_letter_code
_entity_poly.pdbx_strand_id
1 'polypeptide(L)'
;MAYHLNGSVRGKLAITSDDLDRLSAIYDRYVAEVKDRIETFVLPQGSTAACTLHTCRSEAKKSVRALHKVSLEKEIPGILFDYAHLLANVLFVMAVYVNKQQGIEEIPFISKSYPTKTHEKENGGINNEENPTIQLDFHADAYAFPYRMRSER
;
A
#
# COMPACT_ATOMS: atom_id res chain seq x y z
N MET A 1 -10.23 7.39 14.75
CA MET A 1 -8.80 7.71 14.59
C MET A 1 -8.51 8.69 13.44
N ALA A 2 -9.07 8.53 12.24
CA ALA A 2 -8.85 9.47 11.12
C ALA A 2 -9.18 10.95 11.43
N TYR A 3 -10.15 11.24 12.30
CA TYR A 3 -10.43 12.61 12.75
C TYR A 3 -9.27 13.25 13.56
N HIS A 4 -8.52 12.46 14.32
CA HIS A 4 -7.35 12.94 15.06
C HIS A 4 -6.20 13.31 14.14
N LEU A 5 -6.06 12.65 12.98
CA LEU A 5 -5.10 13.03 11.94
C LEU A 5 -5.38 14.46 11.47
N ASN A 6 -6.64 14.79 11.10
CA ASN A 6 -6.99 16.15 10.67
C ASN A 6 -6.76 17.19 11.78
N GLY A 7 -7.17 16.88 13.02
CA GLY A 7 -6.93 17.75 14.18
C GLY A 7 -5.45 18.02 14.42
N SER A 8 -4.61 17.00 14.29
CA SER A 8 -3.15 17.09 14.47
C SER A 8 -2.45 17.95 13.42
N VAL A 9 -3.03 18.07 12.22
CA VAL A 9 -2.52 18.99 11.19
C VAL A 9 -2.78 20.44 11.57
N ARG A 10 -3.89 20.74 12.25
CA ARG A 10 -4.36 22.12 12.51
C ARG A 10 -3.97 22.67 13.87
N GLY A 11 -3.74 21.81 14.86
CA GLY A 11 -3.54 22.22 16.24
C GLY A 11 -2.62 21.26 16.99
N LYS A 12 -3.04 20.86 18.19
CA LYS A 12 -2.27 19.94 19.03
C LYS A 12 -2.11 18.58 18.33
N LEU A 13 -0.87 18.09 18.29
CA LEU A 13 -0.56 16.72 17.87
C LEU A 13 -1.27 15.72 18.78
N ALA A 14 -2.24 15.00 18.22
CA ALA A 14 -3.07 14.01 18.90
C ALA A 14 -2.75 12.57 18.47
N ILE A 15 -2.16 12.37 17.29
CA ILE A 15 -1.66 11.07 16.85
C ILE A 15 -0.37 10.75 17.60
N THR A 16 -0.35 9.57 18.23
CA THR A 16 0.77 9.05 19.01
C THR A 16 1.38 7.80 18.38
N SER A 17 2.52 7.35 18.89
CA SER A 17 3.12 6.05 18.50
C SER A 17 2.15 4.90 18.72
N ASP A 18 1.43 4.90 19.85
CA ASP A 18 0.47 3.84 20.17
C ASP A 18 -0.66 3.73 19.12
N ASP A 19 -1.09 4.87 18.55
CA ASP A 19 -2.10 4.87 17.48
C ASP A 19 -1.56 4.25 16.19
N LEU A 20 -0.27 4.50 15.92
CA LEU A 20 0.43 3.96 14.78
C LEU A 20 0.67 2.46 14.94
N ASP A 21 1.07 2.01 16.13
CA ASP A 21 1.22 0.60 16.47
C ASP A 21 -0.11 -0.16 16.39
N ARG A 22 -1.21 0.44 16.87
CA ARG A 22 -2.55 -0.15 16.71
C ARG A 22 -2.92 -0.31 15.25
N LEU A 23 -2.64 0.69 14.42
CA LEU A 23 -2.92 0.63 12.98
C LEU A 23 -2.02 -0.40 12.28
N SER A 24 -0.77 -0.52 12.71
CA SER A 24 0.17 -1.55 12.24
C SER A 24 -0.30 -2.94 12.59
N ALA A 25 -0.77 -3.17 13.81
CA ALA A 25 -1.33 -4.46 14.22
C ALA A 25 -2.57 -4.86 13.39
N ILE A 26 -3.38 -3.88 12.96
CA ILE A 26 -4.49 -4.12 12.03
C ILE A 26 -3.96 -4.52 10.65
N TYR A 27 -2.96 -3.80 10.15
CA TYR A 27 -2.31 -4.14 8.88
C TYR A 27 -1.76 -5.56 8.89
N ASP A 28 -0.96 -5.90 9.90
CA ASP A 28 -0.30 -7.21 10.03
C ASP A 28 -1.32 -8.35 10.10
N ARG A 29 -2.44 -8.14 10.82
CA ARG A 29 -3.55 -9.10 10.86
C ARG A 29 -4.09 -9.41 9.47
N TYR A 30 -4.43 -8.39 8.69
CA TYR A 30 -5.02 -8.61 7.36
C TYR A 30 -4.00 -9.12 6.35
N VAL A 31 -2.73 -8.69 6.44
CA VAL A 31 -1.65 -9.24 5.61
C VAL A 31 -1.47 -10.73 5.86
N ALA A 32 -1.49 -11.17 7.12
CA ALA A 32 -1.38 -12.59 7.45
C ALA A 32 -2.48 -13.43 6.76
N GLU A 33 -3.67 -12.86 6.62
CA GLU A 33 -4.82 -13.49 5.96
C GLU A 33 -4.75 -13.49 4.43
N VAL A 34 -4.00 -12.59 3.79
CA VAL A 34 -4.05 -12.41 2.32
C VAL A 34 -2.70 -12.44 1.62
N LYS A 35 -1.62 -12.79 2.35
CA LYS A 35 -0.24 -12.83 1.83
C LYS A 35 -0.09 -13.62 0.52
N ASP A 36 -0.92 -14.64 0.32
CA ASP A 36 -0.96 -15.50 -0.87
C ASP A 36 -1.58 -14.82 -2.10
N ARG A 37 -2.18 -13.63 -1.94
CA ARG A 37 -2.93 -12.91 -2.98
C ARG A 37 -2.33 -11.55 -3.36
N ILE A 38 -1.24 -11.13 -2.70
CA ILE A 38 -0.64 -9.79 -2.83
C ILE A 38 0.79 -9.83 -3.39
N GLU A 39 1.07 -10.77 -4.28
CA GLU A 39 2.40 -10.89 -4.93
C GLU A 39 2.66 -9.79 -5.98
N THR A 40 1.59 -9.23 -6.56
CA THR A 40 1.66 -8.19 -7.58
C THR A 40 0.62 -7.10 -7.33
N PHE A 41 0.71 -5.98 -8.05
CA PHE A 41 -0.37 -4.99 -8.05
C PHE A 41 -1.67 -5.64 -8.54
N VAL A 42 -2.78 -5.40 -7.85
CA VAL A 42 -4.11 -5.91 -8.21
C VAL A 42 -5.03 -4.77 -8.60
N LEU A 43 -5.94 -5.02 -9.54
CA LEU A 43 -6.91 -4.04 -9.98
C LEU A 43 -7.97 -3.79 -8.88
N PRO A 44 -8.43 -2.54 -8.69
CA PRO A 44 -9.47 -2.23 -7.72
C PRO A 44 -10.83 -2.74 -8.21
N GLN A 45 -11.18 -3.96 -7.82
CA GLN A 45 -12.36 -4.67 -8.33
C GLN A 45 -12.93 -5.66 -7.29
N GLY A 46 -13.86 -6.50 -7.74
CA GLY A 46 -14.52 -7.51 -6.93
C GLY A 46 -15.83 -7.02 -6.31
N SER A 47 -16.04 -7.31 -5.03
CA SER A 47 -17.31 -7.02 -4.36
C SER A 47 -17.57 -5.52 -4.16
N THR A 48 -18.83 -5.13 -3.95
CA THR A 48 -19.17 -3.74 -3.59
C THR A 48 -18.39 -3.26 -2.37
N ALA A 49 -18.21 -4.11 -1.36
CA ALA A 49 -17.45 -3.78 -0.16
C ALA A 49 -15.94 -3.58 -0.45
N ALA A 50 -15.32 -4.46 -1.26
CA ALA A 50 -13.93 -4.30 -1.66
C ALA A 50 -13.71 -3.05 -2.52
N CYS A 51 -14.59 -2.80 -3.49
CA CYS A 51 -14.57 -1.57 -4.30
C CYS A 51 -14.70 -0.31 -3.43
N THR A 52 -15.57 -0.33 -2.42
CA THR A 52 -15.70 0.78 -1.46
C THR A 52 -14.40 1.03 -0.69
N LEU A 53 -13.73 -0.04 -0.24
CA LEU A 53 -12.42 0.07 0.42
C LEU A 53 -11.34 0.62 -0.51
N HIS A 54 -11.33 0.25 -1.79
CA HIS A 54 -10.44 0.86 -2.79
C HIS A 54 -10.74 2.36 -3.02
N THR A 55 -12.01 2.76 -2.99
CA THR A 55 -12.37 4.19 -3.00
C THR A 55 -11.83 4.89 -1.76
N CYS A 56 -12.02 4.33 -0.57
CA CYS A 56 -11.46 4.87 0.67
C CYS A 56 -9.93 4.99 0.62
N ARG A 57 -9.22 4.00 0.06
CA ARG A 57 -7.76 4.08 -0.16
C ARG A 57 -7.39 5.25 -1.06
N SER A 58 -8.15 5.47 -2.13
CA SER A 58 -7.93 6.59 -3.04
C SER A 58 -8.09 7.94 -2.34
N GLU A 59 -9.10 8.06 -1.46
CA GLU A 59 -9.28 9.24 -0.61
C GLU A 59 -8.15 9.41 0.42
N ALA A 60 -7.70 8.34 1.07
CA ALA A 60 -6.56 8.40 1.98
C ALA A 60 -5.27 8.88 1.28
N LYS A 61 -5.01 8.41 0.05
CA LYS A 61 -3.90 8.92 -0.78
C LYS A 61 -4.09 10.38 -1.20
N LYS A 62 -5.32 10.86 -1.40
CA LYS A 62 -5.59 12.30 -1.57
C LYS A 62 -5.24 13.08 -0.30
N SER A 63 -5.59 12.57 0.89
CA SER A 63 -5.22 13.18 2.16
C SER A 63 -3.71 13.26 2.36
N VAL A 64 -2.96 12.21 1.99
CA VAL A 64 -1.49 12.22 1.98
C VAL A 64 -0.94 13.34 1.09
N ARG A 65 -1.44 13.46 -0.15
CA ARG A 65 -1.00 14.53 -1.07
C ARG A 65 -1.36 15.92 -0.54
N ALA A 66 -2.53 16.06 0.09
CA ALA A 66 -2.91 17.31 0.74
C ALA A 66 -1.99 17.65 1.92
N LEU A 67 -1.66 16.67 2.76
CA LEU A 67 -0.70 16.81 3.86
C LEU A 67 0.68 17.23 3.34
N HIS A 68 1.13 16.63 2.24
CA HIS A 68 2.37 17.02 1.59
C HIS A 68 2.35 18.49 1.13
N LYS A 69 1.29 18.94 0.46
CA LYS A 69 1.16 20.36 0.08
C LYS A 69 1.24 21.29 1.29
N VAL A 70 0.57 20.94 2.38
CA VAL A 70 0.63 21.71 3.63
C VAL A 70 2.06 21.71 4.20
N SER A 71 2.79 20.61 4.10
CA SER A 71 4.17 20.53 4.59
C SER A 71 5.15 21.44 3.85
N LEU A 72 4.80 21.91 2.65
CA LEU A 72 5.61 22.89 1.91
C LEU A 72 5.49 24.30 2.50
N GLU A 73 4.41 24.59 3.21
CA GLU A 73 4.11 25.91 3.79
C GLU A 73 4.41 25.96 5.29
N LYS A 74 4.32 24.81 5.98
CA LYS A 74 4.57 24.71 7.42
C LYS A 74 5.18 23.37 7.79
N GLU A 75 5.93 23.36 8.89
CA GLU A 75 6.45 22.11 9.43
C GLU A 75 5.32 21.18 9.89
N ILE A 76 5.39 19.92 9.48
CA ILE A 76 4.42 18.87 9.80
C ILE A 76 5.17 17.72 10.47
N PRO A 77 4.70 17.21 11.63
CA PRO A 77 5.30 16.03 12.26
C PRO A 77 5.24 14.81 11.34
N GLY A 78 6.37 14.11 11.17
CA GLY A 78 6.50 12.95 10.29
C GLY A 78 5.50 11.83 10.58
N ILE A 79 5.15 11.64 11.87
CA ILE A 79 4.16 10.64 12.30
C ILE A 79 2.80 10.77 11.61
N LEU A 80 2.42 11.97 11.15
CA LEU A 80 1.17 12.17 10.42
C LEU A 80 1.24 11.59 9.01
N PHE A 81 2.41 11.63 8.35
CA PHE A 81 2.63 10.97 7.07
C PHE A 81 2.64 9.46 7.23
N ASP A 82 3.35 8.95 8.24
CA ASP A 82 3.40 7.52 8.54
C ASP A 82 2.01 6.95 8.77
N TYR A 83 1.21 7.63 9.60
CA TYR A 83 -0.16 7.24 9.88
C TYR A 83 -1.05 7.27 8.61
N ALA A 84 -0.97 8.34 7.81
CA ALA A 84 -1.79 8.49 6.61
C ALA A 84 -1.42 7.45 5.53
N HIS A 85 -0.13 7.15 5.37
CA HIS A 85 0.34 6.09 4.48
C HIS A 85 -0.11 4.72 4.94
N LEU A 86 0.08 4.40 6.22
CA LEU A 86 -0.31 3.12 6.77
C LEU A 86 -1.83 2.90 6.68
N LEU A 87 -2.64 3.95 6.89
CA LEU A 87 -4.09 3.89 6.70
C LEU A 87 -4.46 3.48 5.26
N ALA A 88 -3.80 4.06 4.25
CA ALA A 88 -4.03 3.69 2.86
C ALA A 88 -3.63 2.23 2.56
N ASN A 89 -2.62 1.70 3.25
CA ASN A 89 -2.20 0.30 3.15
C ASN A 89 -3.18 -0.65 3.85
N VAL A 90 -3.67 -0.29 5.04
CA VAL A 90 -4.74 -1.04 5.74
C VAL A 90 -5.98 -1.19 4.86
N LEU A 91 -6.44 -0.08 4.26
CA LEU A 91 -7.61 -0.10 3.37
C LEU A 91 -7.41 -1.00 2.15
N PHE A 92 -6.19 -1.12 1.65
CA PHE A 92 -5.88 -2.05 0.56
C PHE A 92 -6.00 -3.52 1.00
N VAL A 93 -5.30 -3.90 2.07
CA VAL A 93 -5.28 -5.30 2.51
C VAL A 93 -6.66 -5.76 2.98
N MET A 94 -7.46 -4.83 3.53
CA MET A 94 -8.87 -5.09 3.83
C MET A 94 -9.70 -5.33 2.57
N ALA A 95 -9.46 -4.61 1.47
CA ALA A 95 -10.19 -4.82 0.22
C ALA A 95 -9.93 -6.23 -0.33
N VAL A 96 -8.65 -6.64 -0.38
CA VAL A 96 -8.24 -7.98 -0.81
C VAL A 96 -8.82 -9.05 0.12
N TYR A 97 -8.80 -8.80 1.44
CA TYR A 97 -9.37 -9.71 2.42
C TYR A 97 -10.87 -9.91 2.20
N VAL A 98 -11.62 -8.84 1.94
CA VAL A 98 -13.06 -8.93 1.68
C VAL A 98 -13.34 -9.74 0.41
N ASN A 99 -12.56 -9.57 -0.66
CA ASN A 99 -12.69 -10.40 -1.85
C ASN A 99 -12.37 -11.88 -1.56
N LYS A 100 -11.31 -12.16 -0.79
CA LYS A 100 -10.97 -13.51 -0.33
C LYS A 100 -12.12 -14.17 0.43
N GLN A 101 -12.74 -13.46 1.38
CA GLN A 101 -13.87 -13.97 2.15
C GLN A 101 -15.12 -14.25 1.30
N GLN A 102 -15.24 -13.59 0.15
CA GLN A 102 -16.34 -13.81 -0.80
C GLN A 102 -15.99 -14.80 -1.93
N GLY A 103 -14.79 -15.40 -1.90
CA GLY A 103 -14.33 -16.32 -2.94
C GLY A 103 -14.09 -15.64 -4.30
N ILE A 104 -13.87 -14.32 -4.30
CA ILE A 104 -13.58 -13.55 -5.51
C ILE A 104 -12.06 -13.50 -5.69
N GLU A 105 -11.58 -13.88 -6.87
CA GLU A 105 -10.17 -13.82 -7.21
C GLU A 105 -9.74 -12.41 -7.64
N GLU A 106 -8.54 -12.02 -7.23
CA GLU A 106 -7.93 -10.75 -7.61
C GLU A 106 -7.40 -10.81 -9.04
N ILE A 107 -7.47 -9.68 -9.76
CA ILE A 107 -6.91 -9.58 -11.11
C ILE A 107 -5.58 -8.84 -11.01
N PRO A 108 -4.44 -9.49 -11.33
CA PRO A 108 -3.15 -8.81 -11.36
C PRO A 108 -3.12 -7.77 -12.49
N PHE A 109 -2.54 -6.61 -12.20
CA PHE A 109 -2.31 -5.58 -13.20
C PHE A 109 -1.04 -5.89 -14.00
N ILE A 110 -1.19 -5.99 -15.31
CA ILE A 110 -0.08 -6.16 -16.25
C ILE A 110 0.28 -4.78 -16.83
N SER A 111 1.41 -4.24 -16.40
CA SER A 111 1.90 -2.96 -16.92
C SER A 111 2.42 -3.11 -18.35
N LYS A 112 2.11 -2.14 -19.22
CA LYS A 112 2.72 -2.03 -20.56
C LYS A 112 4.14 -1.47 -20.53
N SER A 113 4.51 -0.79 -19.45
CA SER A 113 5.79 -0.08 -19.33
C SER A 113 6.96 -0.98 -18.94
N TYR A 114 6.67 -2.18 -18.46
CA TYR A 114 7.69 -3.11 -17.98
C TYR A 114 7.47 -4.48 -18.63
N PRO A 115 8.50 -5.07 -19.27
CA PRO A 115 8.39 -6.42 -19.79
C PRO A 115 8.08 -7.37 -18.65
N THR A 116 6.96 -8.08 -18.75
CA THR A 116 6.62 -9.13 -17.80
C THR A 116 7.57 -10.30 -18.06
N LYS A 117 8.20 -10.85 -17.01
CA LYS A 117 8.85 -12.15 -17.13
C LYS A 117 7.75 -13.16 -17.44
N THR A 118 7.65 -13.58 -18.68
CA THR A 118 6.90 -14.77 -19.05
C THR A 118 7.52 -15.91 -18.24
N HIS A 119 6.74 -16.59 -17.39
CA HIS A 119 7.17 -17.89 -16.87
C HIS A 119 7.13 -18.87 -18.05
N GLU A 120 8.16 -18.82 -18.89
CA GLU A 120 8.39 -19.80 -19.93
C GLU A 120 8.72 -21.12 -19.23
N LYS A 121 7.88 -22.13 -19.44
CA LYS A 121 8.30 -23.51 -19.19
C LYS A 121 9.50 -23.76 -20.09
N GLU A 122 10.61 -24.14 -19.46
CA GLU A 122 11.88 -24.43 -20.11
C GLU A 122 11.70 -25.26 -21.39
N ASN A 123 12.14 -24.71 -22.51
CA ASN A 123 12.75 -25.44 -23.61
C ASN A 123 13.57 -24.49 -24.48
N GLY A 124 14.89 -24.46 -24.18
CA GLY A 124 15.96 -24.32 -25.18
C GLY A 124 16.12 -22.99 -25.93
N GLY A 125 17.04 -22.16 -25.42
CA GLY A 125 18.08 -21.46 -26.19
C GLY A 125 17.70 -20.32 -27.15
N ILE A 126 18.20 -19.11 -26.87
CA ILE A 126 19.34 -18.44 -27.55
C ILE A 126 19.46 -17.03 -26.97
N ASN A 127 20.70 -16.60 -26.72
CA ASN A 127 21.09 -15.31 -26.16
C ASN A 127 20.56 -14.12 -26.97
N ASN A 128 20.23 -13.00 -26.31
CA ASN A 128 20.71 -11.66 -26.71
C ASN A 128 20.36 -10.57 -25.68
N GLU A 129 21.38 -9.75 -25.43
CA GLU A 129 21.44 -8.41 -24.80
C GLU A 129 20.83 -8.25 -23.40
N GLU A 130 21.73 -8.05 -22.42
CA GLU A 130 21.42 -7.54 -21.08
C GLU A 130 20.77 -6.15 -21.17
N ASN A 131 19.44 -6.13 -21.31
CA ASN A 131 18.66 -4.93 -21.06
C ASN A 131 18.58 -4.76 -19.54
N PRO A 132 18.99 -3.60 -18.95
CA PRO A 132 18.93 -3.39 -17.51
C PRO A 132 17.50 -3.66 -17.04
N THR A 133 17.34 -4.81 -16.38
CA THR A 133 16.08 -5.18 -15.75
C THR A 133 15.87 -4.15 -14.66
N ILE A 134 14.95 -3.21 -14.90
CA ILE A 134 14.33 -2.50 -13.79
C ILE A 134 13.56 -3.60 -13.06
N GLN A 135 14.22 -4.18 -12.05
CA GLN A 135 13.49 -4.75 -10.94
C GLN A 135 12.66 -3.57 -10.44
N LEU A 136 11.40 -3.55 -10.81
CA LEU A 136 10.41 -2.86 -10.01
C LEU A 136 10.57 -3.48 -8.64
N ASP A 137 11.33 -2.80 -7.81
CA ASP A 137 11.34 -3.04 -6.39
C ASP A 137 9.94 -2.62 -5.95
N PHE A 138 8.96 -3.51 -6.17
CA PHE A 138 7.54 -3.28 -5.96
C PHE A 138 7.22 -3.07 -4.47
N HIS A 139 8.22 -3.29 -3.61
CA HIS A 139 8.27 -2.67 -2.31
C HIS A 139 8.07 -1.14 -2.47
N ALA A 140 8.88 -0.39 -3.22
CA ALA A 140 8.86 1.07 -3.21
C ALA A 140 7.55 1.76 -3.70
N ASP A 141 6.90 1.29 -4.77
CA ASP A 141 5.90 2.16 -5.48
C ASP A 141 4.42 1.77 -5.31
N ALA A 142 4.10 0.54 -4.91
CA ALA A 142 2.71 0.13 -4.72
C ALA A 142 2.34 -0.15 -3.25
N TYR A 143 3.31 -0.61 -2.44
CA TYR A 143 3.04 -1.15 -1.10
C TYR A 143 4.02 -0.80 0.04
N ALA A 144 5.21 -0.23 -0.21
CA ALA A 144 6.15 0.20 0.84
C ALA A 144 6.31 1.72 0.83
N PHE A 145 5.45 2.38 1.59
CA PHE A 145 6.05 3.29 2.55
C PHE A 145 6.56 2.41 3.68
N PRO A 146 7.88 2.32 3.90
CA PRO A 146 8.46 1.43 4.89
C PRO A 146 8.06 1.94 6.28
N TYR A 147 6.95 1.43 6.82
CA TYR A 147 6.76 1.38 8.26
C TYR A 147 7.21 0.03 8.82
N ARG A 148 8.24 -0.56 8.20
CA ARG A 148 9.12 -1.45 8.95
C ARG A 148 10.17 -0.53 9.55
N MET A 149 10.00 -0.22 10.85
CA MET A 149 11.10 0.32 11.64
C MET A 149 12.33 -0.51 11.34
N ARG A 150 13.40 0.22 11.06
CA ARG A 150 14.79 -0.24 11.05
C ARG A 150 15.07 -0.83 12.45
N SER A 151 14.71 -2.09 12.66
CA SER A 151 15.25 -2.90 13.76
C SER A 151 16.40 -3.72 13.18
N GLU A 152 17.44 -3.01 12.76
CA GLU A 152 18.77 -3.60 12.63
C GLU A 152 19.69 -2.82 13.55
N ARG A 153 20.53 -3.60 14.22
CA ARG A 153 21.28 -3.32 15.44
C ARG A 153 22.25 -2.15 15.30
#